data_AF-A0A3B9TWD8-F1
#
_entry.id   AF-A0A3B9TWD8-F1
#
_cell.length_a   1.000
_cell.length_b   1.000
_cell.length_c   1.000
_cell.angle_alpha   90.00
_cell.angle_beta   90.00
_cell.angle_gamma   90.00
#
_symmetry.space_group_name_H-M   'P 1'
#
loop_
_entity.id
_entity.type
_entity.pdbx_description
1 polymer ?
#
loop_
_entity_poly.entity_id
_entity_poly.type
_entity_poly.pdbx_seq_one_letter_code
_entity_poly.pdbx_strand_id
1 'polypeptide(L)' 'MSRDYTLERYRNFGIMAHIDAGKTTATERILYYTGRSHKIGEVHDGNATMDWM' A
#
# COMPACT_ATOMS: atom_id res chain seq x y z
N MET A 1 -8.21 -18.27 18.68
CA MET A 1 -8.80 -17.64 17.47
C MET A 1 -8.41 -18.48 16.26
N SER A 2 -9.38 -19.03 15.54
CA SER A 2 -9.17 -19.63 14.22
C SER A 2 -8.87 -18.54 13.20
N ARG A 3 -7.93 -18.77 12.28
CA ARG A 3 -7.58 -17.79 11.24
C ARG A 3 -8.68 -17.72 10.18
N ASP A 4 -9.02 -16.53 9.71
CA ASP A 4 -10.00 -16.32 8.63
C ASP A 4 -9.48 -16.80 7.25
N TYR A 5 -8.16 -16.87 7.09
CA TYR A 5 -7.51 -17.25 5.82
C TYR A 5 -6.39 -18.28 6.04
N THR A 6 -6.15 -19.12 5.02
CA THR A 6 -5.05 -20.10 5.03
C THR A 6 -3.69 -19.41 4.91
N LEU A 7 -2.64 -20.00 5.51
CA LEU A 7 -1.28 -19.44 5.46
C LEU A 7 -0.75 -19.24 4.03
N GLU A 8 -1.15 -20.11 3.11
CA GLU A 8 -0.79 -20.06 1.69
C GLU A 8 -1.25 -18.76 0.99
N ARG A 9 -2.23 -18.05 1.55
CA ARG A 9 -2.74 -16.78 1.01
C ARG A 9 -2.03 -15.54 1.56
N TYR A 10 -1.22 -15.67 2.61
CA TYR A 10 -0.49 -14.53 3.17
C TYR A 10 0.71 -14.16 2.27
N ARG A 11 0.96 -12.85 2.14
CA ARG A 11 2.12 -12.30 1.43
C ARG A 11 2.74 -11.23 2.31
N ASN A 12 3.91 -11.52 2.88
CA ASN A 12 4.68 -10.57 3.67
C ASN A 12 5.77 -9.98 2.77
N PHE A 13 5.69 -8.69 2.47
CA PHE A 13 6.65 -8.00 1.63
C PHE A 13 6.77 -6.52 2.04
N GLY A 14 7.86 -5.88 1.63
CA GLY A 14 8.09 -4.45 1.83
C GLY A 14 8.67 -3.83 0.56
N ILE A 15 8.43 -2.53 0.37
CA ILE A 15 8.95 -1.75 -0.75
C ILE A 15 10.06 -0.85 -0.22
N MET A 16 11.31 -1.14 -0.63
CA MET A 16 12.47 -0.29 -0.36
C MET A 16 12.96 0.30 -1.67
N ALA A 17 13.20 1.61 -1.69
CA ALA A 17 13.65 2.30 -2.88
C ALA A 17 14.55 3.48 -2.49
N HIS A 18 15.31 3.99 -3.47
CA HIS A 18 16.07 5.22 -3.31
C HIS A 18 15.14 6.42 -3.01
N ILE A 19 15.70 7.50 -2.47
CA ILE A 19 14.94 8.75 -2.23
C ILE A 19 14.33 9.20 -3.57
N ASP A 20 13.07 9.62 -3.54
CA ASP A 20 12.27 10.04 -4.70
C ASP A 20 12.03 9.00 -5.80
N ALA A 21 12.31 7.72 -5.56
CA ALA A 21 12.02 6.64 -6.52
C ALA A 21 10.53 6.22 -6.57
N GLY A 22 9.64 6.92 -5.87
CA GLY A 22 8.20 6.65 -5.93
C GLY A 22 7.70 5.50 -5.04
N LYS A 23 8.41 5.17 -3.94
CA LYS A 23 7.98 4.10 -3.00
C LYS A 23 6.54 4.30 -2.51
N THR A 24 6.19 5.54 -2.15
CA THR A 24 4.89 5.88 -1.59
C THR A 24 3.80 5.81 -2.67
N THR A 25 4.07 6.31 -3.88
CA THR A 25 3.17 6.21 -5.03
C THR A 25 2.87 4.76 -5.45
N ALA A 26 3.86 3.87 -5.36
CA ALA A 26 3.67 2.45 -5.63
C ALA A 26 2.74 1.80 -4.60
N THR A 27 2.89 2.14 -3.32
CA THR A 27 2.02 1.65 -2.24
C THR A 27 0.58 2.11 -2.40
N GLU A 28 0.33 3.38 -2.73
CA GLU A 28 -1.04 3.91 -2.97
C GLU A 28 -1.76 3.14 -4.09
N ARG A 29 -1.04 2.77 -5.16
CA ARG A 29 -1.59 1.94 -6.24
C ARG A 29 -1.94 0.54 -5.77
N ILE A 30 -1.11 -0.09 -4.95
CA ILE A 30 -1.41 -1.41 -4.35
C ILE A 30 -2.68 -1.32 -3.51
N LEU A 31 -2.82 -0.28 -2.68
CA LEU A 31 -4.03 -0.08 -1.86
C LEU A 31 -5.28 0.12 -2.72
N TYR A 32 -5.19 0.89 -3.80
CA TYR A 32 -6.30 1.09 -4.72
C TYR A 32 -6.70 -0.20 -5.45
N TYR A 33 -5.74 -0.91 -6.06
CA TYR A 33 -6.03 -2.12 -6.83
C TYR A 33 -6.47 -3.30 -5.97
N THR A 34 -6.07 -3.34 -4.71
CA THR A 34 -6.57 -4.35 -3.75
C THR A 34 -7.92 -3.98 -3.13
N GLY A 35 -8.48 -2.82 -3.48
CA GLY A 35 -9.74 -2.32 -2.93
C GLY A 35 -9.64 -1.89 -1.46
N ARG A 36 -8.43 -1.74 -0.91
CA ARG A 36 -8.18 -1.23 0.45
C ARG A 36 -8.40 0.27 0.56
N SER A 37 -8.19 1.00 -0.53
CA SER A 37 -8.55 2.42 -0.65
C SER A 37 -9.44 2.64 -1.88
N HIS A 38 -10.42 3.55 -1.77
CA HIS A 38 -11.31 3.91 -2.86
C HIS A 38 -10.84 5.12 -3.67
N LYS A 39 -9.68 5.69 -3.32
CA LYS A 39 -9.06 6.83 -4.01
C LYS A 39 -7.57 6.57 -4.19
N ILE A 40 -7.03 6.96 -5.35
CA ILE A 40 -5.58 7.01 -5.57
C ILE A 40 -5.11 8.34 -5.01
N GLY A 41 -4.43 8.32 -3.86
CA GLY A 41 -3.73 9.49 -3.35
C GLY A 41 -2.47 9.74 -4.16
N GLU A 42 -2.24 10.98 -4.60
CA GLU A 42 -0.93 11.38 -5.10
C GLU A 42 -0.13 12.01 -3.95
N VAL A 43 1.12 11.56 -3.81
CA VAL A 43 2.07 12.05 -2.81
C VAL A 43 2.38 13.54 -3.02
N HIS A 44 2.39 13.97 -4.28
CA HIS A 44 2.65 15.36 -4.66
C HIS A 44 1.56 16.32 -4.17
N ASP A 45 0.33 15.83 -3.98
CA ASP A 45 -0.80 16.61 -3.50
C ASP A 45 -1.02 16.50 -1.97
N GLY A 46 -0.12 15.80 -1.25
CA GLY A 46 -0.25 15.54 0.18
C GLY A 46 -1.48 14.67 0.55
N ASN A 47 -2.04 13.98 -0.44
CA ASN A 47 -3.26 13.16 -0.30
C ASN A 47 -2.97 11.67 -0.19
N ALA A 48 -1.69 11.26 -0.04
CA ALA A 48 -1.35 9.85 0.08
C ALA A 48 -1.86 9.30 1.41
N THR A 49 -2.61 8.21 1.33
CA THR A 49 -3.17 7.51 2.49
C THR A 49 -2.06 7.01 3.43
N MET A 50 -0.91 6.67 2.85
CA MET A 50 0.28 6.21 3.57
C MET A 50 1.02 7.29 4.38
N ASP A 51 0.71 8.58 4.23
CA ASP A 51 1.41 9.64 4.96
C ASP A 51 0.95 9.78 6.42
N TRP A 52 -0.16 9.15 6.80
CA TRP A 52 -0.79 9.23 8.13
C TRP A 52 -1.22 7.87 8.72
N MET A 53 -0.87 6.76 8.05
CA MET A 53 -1.18 5.38 8.46
C MET A 53 -0.03 4.72 9.24
#